data_AF-A0A4R2R3B1-F1
#
_entry.id   AF-A0A4R2R3B1-F1
#
_cell.length_a   1.000
_cell.length_b   1.000
_cell.length_c   1.000
_cell.angle_alpha   90.00
_cell.angle_beta   90.00
_cell.angle_gamma   90.00
#
_symmetry.space_group_name_H-M   'P 1'
#
loop_
_entity.id
_entity.type
_entity.pdbx_description
1 polymer ?
#
loop_
_entity_poly.entity_id
_entity_poly.type
_entity_poly.pdbx_seq_one_letter_code
_entity_poly.pdbx_strand_id
1 'polypeptide(L)'
;MRICLLRSTCANGRTCPNINISDRGTYVIQGYEVPGDCGTPQQGVVEVPLRLLPELAGRAACADIRFTGYGSVLLRGDQVDDPVVLAELDLPTGESAVEIKTSRLPELAGLHA
;
A
#
# COMPACT_ATOMS: atom_id res chain seq x y z
N MET A 1 -7.07 9.68 10.86
CA MET A 1 -5.98 10.32 10.10
C MET A 1 -6.55 10.85 8.81
N ARG A 2 -5.89 11.82 8.18
CA ARG A 2 -6.27 12.30 6.84
C ARG A 2 -5.33 11.70 5.82
N ILE A 3 -5.87 11.29 4.66
CA ILE A 3 -5.08 10.78 3.55
C ILE A 3 -5.22 11.67 2.31
N CYS A 4 -4.19 11.68 1.47
CA CYS A 4 -4.20 12.37 0.18
C CYS A 4 -3.72 11.39 -0.89
N LEU A 5 -4.50 11.24 -1.95
CA LEU A 5 -4.18 10.35 -3.07
C LEU A 5 -2.94 10.84 -3.81
N LEU A 6 -1.92 9.98 -3.90
CA LEU A 6 -0.70 10.23 -4.66
C LEU A 6 -0.75 9.55 -6.03
N ARG A 7 -1.24 8.30 -6.11
CA ARG A 7 -1.21 7.50 -7.34
C ARG A 7 -2.29 6.43 -7.33
N SER A 8 -2.90 6.16 -8.49
CA SER A 8 -3.88 5.09 -8.70
C SER A 8 -3.73 4.49 -10.10
N THR A 9 -4.19 3.24 -10.30
CA THR A 9 -4.15 2.54 -11.60
C THR A 9 -5.40 2.66 -12.45
N CYS A 10 -6.47 3.28 -11.94
CA CYS A 10 -7.77 3.33 -12.62
C CYS A 10 -8.26 4.76 -12.88
N ALA A 11 -8.98 4.95 -13.99
CA ALA A 11 -9.43 6.27 -14.46
C ALA A 11 -10.41 6.97 -13.49
N ASN A 12 -11.07 6.19 -12.63
CA ASN A 12 -11.99 6.61 -11.56
C ASN A 12 -11.30 6.74 -10.18
N GLY A 13 -9.99 6.50 -10.07
CA GLY A 13 -9.14 6.91 -8.95
C GLY A 13 -9.20 6.09 -7.65
N ARG A 14 -10.29 5.35 -7.35
CA ARG A 14 -10.52 4.76 -6.01
C ARG A 14 -10.70 3.23 -5.93
N THR A 15 -11.31 2.58 -6.92
CA THR A 15 -11.67 1.15 -6.83
C THR A 15 -10.53 0.19 -7.24
N CYS A 16 -9.29 0.65 -7.21
CA CYS A 16 -8.12 -0.12 -7.63
C CYS A 16 -6.94 0.20 -6.70
N PRO A 17 -5.92 -0.67 -6.65
CA PRO A 17 -4.73 -0.44 -5.85
C PRO A 17 -4.17 0.97 -6.06
N ASN A 18 -4.02 1.69 -4.96
CA ASN A 18 -3.63 3.09 -4.92
C ASN A 18 -2.72 3.38 -3.73
N ILE A 19 -2.03 4.51 -3.80
CA ILE A 19 -1.05 4.97 -2.83
C ILE A 19 -1.49 6.35 -2.37
N ASN A 20 -1.61 6.52 -1.06
CA ASN A 20 -1.93 7.78 -0.42
C ASN A 20 -0.81 8.14 0.57
N ILE A 21 -0.69 9.41 0.89
CA ILE A 21 0.09 9.88 2.04
C ILE A 21 -0.84 10.33 3.15
N SER A 22 -0.52 9.96 4.38
CA SER A 22 -1.24 10.43 5.56
C SER A 22 -0.65 11.72 6.11
N ASP A 23 -1.45 12.45 6.90
CA ASP A 23 -1.00 13.55 7.74
C ASP A 23 -0.02 13.14 8.87
N ARG A 24 0.31 11.85 8.98
CA ARG A 24 1.27 11.28 9.94
C ARG A 24 2.63 10.94 9.33
N GLY A 25 2.85 11.25 8.04
CA GLY A 25 4.10 10.92 7.36
C GLY A 25 4.25 9.42 7.09
N THR A 26 3.13 8.74 6.84
CA THR A 26 3.07 7.34 6.42
C THR A 26 2.39 7.23 5.07
N TYR A 27 2.74 6.20 4.31
CA TYR A 27 2.01 5.81 3.12
C TYR A 27 0.87 4.87 3.52
N VAL A 28 -0.32 5.16 3.02
CA VAL A 28 -1.47 4.24 3.08
C VAL A 28 -1.59 3.61 1.70
N ILE A 29 -1.30 2.31 1.64
CA ILE A 29 -1.19 1.57 0.39
C ILE A 29 -2.32 0.54 0.33
N GLN A 30 -3.20 0.70 -0.65
CA GLN A 30 -4.26 -0.24 -0.98
C GLN A 30 -3.73 -1.27 -1.99
N GLY A 31 -4.06 -2.53 -1.77
CA GLY A 31 -3.73 -3.64 -2.67
C GLY A 31 -4.60 -4.86 -2.40
N TYR A 32 -4.32 -5.94 -3.12
CA TYR A 32 -5.08 -7.19 -2.96
C TYR A 32 -4.73 -7.86 -1.64
N GLU A 33 -5.75 -8.41 -0.97
CA GLU A 33 -5.55 -9.26 0.21
C GLU A 33 -4.73 -10.48 -0.14
N VAL A 34 -3.84 -10.88 0.76
CA VAL A 34 -3.02 -12.09 0.61
C VAL A 34 -3.51 -13.15 1.60
N PRO A 35 -4.27 -14.16 1.14
CA PRO A 35 -4.82 -15.19 2.01
C PRO A 35 -3.70 -16.00 2.68
N GLY A 36 -3.85 -16.26 3.97
CA GLY A 36 -2.93 -17.13 4.71
C GLY A 36 -1.61 -16.46 5.12
N ASP A 37 -1.47 -15.14 4.97
CA ASP A 37 -0.41 -14.43 5.69
C ASP A 37 -0.73 -14.40 7.18
N CYS A 38 0.14 -15.01 8.00
CA CYS A 38 0.00 -15.16 9.45
C CYS A 38 0.35 -13.86 10.20
N GLY A 39 -0.12 -12.71 9.71
CA GLY A 39 0.00 -11.44 10.41
C GLY A 39 -0.75 -11.47 11.76
N THR A 40 -0.33 -10.61 12.70
CA THR A 40 -1.21 -10.26 13.82
C THR A 40 -2.36 -9.39 13.29
N PRO A 41 -3.50 -9.24 14.00
CA PRO A 41 -4.58 -8.35 13.57
C PRO A 41 -4.14 -6.90 13.29
N GLN A 42 -3.02 -6.49 13.89
CA GLN A 42 -2.41 -5.17 13.72
C GLN A 42 -1.46 -5.08 12.51
N GLN A 43 -1.10 -6.19 11.86
CA GLN A 43 -0.23 -6.22 10.70
C GLN A 43 -0.91 -6.85 9.51
N GLY A 44 -0.88 -6.14 8.38
CA GLY A 44 -1.43 -6.59 7.11
C GLY A 44 -0.34 -6.80 6.08
N VAL A 45 -0.68 -7.59 5.05
CA VAL A 45 0.10 -7.67 3.82
C VAL A 45 -0.84 -7.51 2.64
N VAL A 46 -0.43 -6.64 1.71
CA VAL A 46 -1.15 -6.39 0.48
C VAL A 46 -0.25 -6.69 -0.71
N GLU A 47 -0.83 -7.24 -1.77
CA GLU A 47 -0.17 -7.39 -3.06
C GLU A 47 -0.49 -6.19 -3.95
N VAL A 48 0.56 -5.54 -4.45
CA VAL A 48 0.44 -4.36 -5.31
C VAL A 48 1.15 -4.63 -6.64
N PRO A 49 0.53 -4.33 -7.79
CA PRO A 49 1.21 -4.37 -9.08
C PRO A 49 2.44 -3.45 -9.10
N LEU A 50 3.61 -3.95 -9.50
CA LEU A 50 4.87 -3.18 -9.48
C LEU A 50 4.81 -1.94 -10.38
N ARG A 51 3.94 -1.94 -11.40
CA ARG A 51 3.66 -0.76 -12.24
C ARG A 51 3.12 0.46 -11.47
N LEU A 52 2.57 0.28 -10.26
CA LEU A 52 2.21 1.38 -9.35
C LEU A 52 3.39 1.89 -8.54
N LEU A 53 4.42 1.07 -8.38
CA LEU A 53 5.61 1.32 -7.57
C LEU A 53 6.88 1.07 -8.41
N PRO A 54 7.03 1.67 -9.61
CA PRO A 54 8.22 1.51 -10.43
C PRO A 54 9.49 1.95 -9.71
N GLU A 55 9.38 2.84 -8.72
CA GLU A 55 10.49 3.30 -7.88
C GLU A 55 11.07 2.18 -7.01
N LEU A 56 10.31 1.10 -6.76
CA LEU A 56 10.80 -0.09 -6.07
C LEU A 56 11.48 -1.09 -7.02
N ALA A 57 11.45 -0.86 -8.34
CA ALA A 57 12.11 -1.74 -9.29
C ALA A 57 13.63 -1.72 -9.05
N GLY A 58 14.20 -2.89 -8.72
CA GLY A 58 15.62 -3.04 -8.41
C GLY A 58 15.97 -2.93 -6.93
N ARG A 59 15.00 -2.66 -6.06
CA ARG A 59 15.20 -2.78 -4.61
C ARG A 59 15.40 -4.24 -4.21
N ALA A 60 16.30 -4.50 -3.26
CA ALA A 60 16.45 -5.84 -2.69
C ALA A 60 15.23 -6.20 -1.83
N ALA A 61 14.77 -7.44 -1.93
CA ALA A 61 13.72 -7.95 -1.05
C ALA A 61 14.15 -7.90 0.42
N CYS A 62 13.22 -7.58 1.30
CA CYS A 62 13.43 -7.56 2.75
C CYS A 62 12.16 -8.05 3.47
N ALA A 63 12.15 -8.01 4.80
CA ALA A 63 11.03 -8.49 5.61
C ALA A 63 9.69 -7.81 5.26
N ASP A 64 9.73 -6.52 4.91
CA ASP A 64 8.54 -5.72 4.62
C ASP A 64 8.18 -5.64 3.12
N ILE A 65 9.10 -6.06 2.24
CA ILE A 65 8.97 -5.94 0.78
C ILE A 65 9.41 -7.24 0.13
N ARG A 66 8.47 -7.96 -0.49
CA ARG A 66 8.76 -9.20 -1.21
C ARG A 66 8.25 -9.15 -2.63
N PHE A 67 9.14 -9.24 -3.60
CA PHE A 67 8.78 -9.35 -5.01
C PHE A 67 8.28 -10.77 -5.31
N THR A 68 7.17 -10.87 -6.04
CA THR A 68 6.56 -12.17 -6.38
C THR A 68 7.23 -12.84 -7.57
N GLY A 69 7.96 -12.09 -8.39
CA GLY A 69 8.51 -12.54 -9.68
C GLY A 69 7.54 -12.42 -10.85
N TYR A 70 6.26 -12.09 -10.60
CA TYR A 70 5.21 -11.96 -11.62
C TYR A 70 4.82 -10.51 -11.92
N GLY A 71 5.67 -9.54 -11.57
CA GLY A 71 5.40 -8.11 -11.77
C GLY A 71 4.54 -7.48 -10.67
N SER A 72 4.46 -8.11 -9.50
CA SER A 72 3.84 -7.56 -8.28
C SER A 72 4.79 -7.62 -7.09
N VAL A 73 4.45 -6.87 -6.06
CA VAL A 73 5.18 -6.79 -4.79
C VAL A 73 4.22 -6.95 -3.64
N LEU A 74 4.61 -7.78 -2.67
CA LEU A 74 3.94 -7.89 -1.38
C LEU A 74 4.54 -6.86 -0.45
N LEU A 75 3.69 -6.04 0.15
CA LEU A 75 4.07 -5.00 1.10
C LEU A 75 3.45 -5.31 2.45
N ARG A 76 4.30 -5.37 3.48
CA ARG A 76 3.87 -5.52 4.86
C ARG A 76 3.88 -4.17 5.56
N GLY A 77 2.80 -3.91 6.29
CA GLY A 77 2.64 -2.71 7.10
C GLY A 77 1.69 -2.94 8.25
N ASP A 78 1.36 -1.85 8.94
CA ASP A 78 0.34 -1.88 9.97
C ASP A 78 -1.04 -1.90 9.29
N GLN A 79 -1.96 -2.74 9.75
CA GLN A 79 -3.29 -2.84 9.15
C GLN A 79 -4.03 -1.51 9.37
N VAL A 80 -4.59 -0.93 8.31
CA VAL A 80 -5.42 0.27 8.45
C VAL A 80 -6.73 -0.11 9.12
N ASP A 81 -7.00 0.48 10.28
CA ASP A 81 -8.22 0.26 11.08
C ASP A 81 -9.07 1.53 11.28
N ASP A 82 -8.56 2.69 10.83
CA ASP A 82 -9.26 3.96 10.96
C ASP A 82 -10.52 3.96 10.07
N PRO A 83 -11.73 4.01 10.65
CA PRO A 83 -12.97 3.85 9.91
C PRO A 83 -13.21 4.98 8.91
N VAL A 84 -12.66 6.18 9.15
CA VAL A 84 -12.79 7.31 8.23
C VAL A 84 -11.95 7.05 6.98
N VAL A 85 -10.74 6.53 7.16
CA VAL A 85 -9.85 6.18 6.04
C VAL A 85 -10.42 5.00 5.25
N LEU A 86 -10.90 3.97 5.94
CA LEU A 86 -11.51 2.80 5.28
C LEU A 86 -12.75 3.20 4.45
N ALA A 87 -13.58 4.11 4.96
CA ALA A 87 -14.71 4.64 4.21
C ALA A 87 -14.28 5.50 3.01
N GLU A 88 -13.16 6.22 3.10
CA GLU A 88 -12.62 7.01 1.99
C GLU A 88 -11.98 6.15 0.89
N LEU A 89 -11.28 5.07 1.29
CA LEU A 89 -10.67 4.12 0.37
C LEU A 89 -11.72 3.31 -0.40
N ASP A 90 -12.92 3.11 0.17
CA ASP A 90 -14.02 2.35 -0.43
C ASP A 90 -13.54 0.99 -0.95
N LEU A 91 -12.87 0.25 -0.05
CA LEU A 91 -12.14 -0.98 -0.37
C LEU A 91 -13.06 -2.02 -1.05
N PRO A 92 -12.75 -2.44 -2.29
CA PRO A 92 -13.44 -3.55 -2.93
C PRO A 92 -13.26 -4.86 -2.16
N THR A 93 -14.16 -5.81 -2.38
CA THR A 93 -14.01 -7.16 -1.83
C THR A 93 -12.72 -7.81 -2.33
N GLY A 94 -11.90 -8.34 -1.42
CA GLY A 94 -10.60 -8.92 -1.72
C GLY A 94 -9.45 -7.91 -1.79
N GLU A 95 -9.70 -6.65 -1.40
CA GLU A 95 -8.67 -5.63 -1.22
C GLU A 95 -8.57 -5.19 0.24
N SER A 96 -7.36 -4.81 0.64
CA SER A 96 -7.04 -4.30 1.97
C SER A 96 -6.06 -3.14 1.85
N ALA A 97 -5.80 -2.47 2.97
CA ALA A 97 -4.85 -1.38 3.03
C ALA A 97 -3.92 -1.50 4.23
N VAL A 98 -2.66 -1.15 4.02
CA VAL A 98 -1.62 -1.12 5.05
C VAL A 98 -1.01 0.27 5.15
N GLU A 99 -0.61 0.63 6.36
CA GLU A 99 0.13 1.83 6.68
C GLU A 99 1.63 1.51 6.82
N ILE A 100 2.48 2.22 6.07
CA ILE A 100 3.93 2.03 6.06
C ILE A 100 4.62 3.38 6.26
N LYS A 101 5.56 3.45 7.20
CA LYS A 101 6.36 4.68 7.40
C LYS A 101 7.09 5.08 6.14
N THR A 102 7.07 6.37 5.80
CA THR A 102 7.79 6.94 4.65
C THR A 102 9.28 6.58 4.65
N SER A 103 9.91 6.50 5.82
CA SER A 103 11.30 6.09 5.99
C SER A 103 11.60 4.64 5.57
N ARG A 104 10.59 3.76 5.48
CA ARG A 104 10.74 2.40 4.96
C ARG A 104 10.66 2.34 3.43
N LEU A 105 10.05 3.35 2.80
CA LEU A 105 9.87 3.49 1.35
C LEU A 105 10.39 4.85 0.87
N PRO A 106 11.68 5.19 1.09
CA PRO A 106 12.23 6.50 0.71
C PRO A 106 12.18 6.75 -0.81
N GLU A 107 12.11 5.71 -1.63
CA GLU A 107 12.03 5.81 -3.09
C GLU A 107 10.73 6.47 -3.55
N LEU A 108 9.69 6.42 -2.72
CA LEU A 108 8.39 7.06 -3.00
C LEU A 108 8.35 8.54 -2.61
N ALA A 109 9.44 9.10 -2.06
CA ALA A 109 9.46 10.50 -1.61
C ALA A 109 9.12 11.49 -2.74
N GLY A 110 9.50 11.17 -3.98
CA GLY A 110 9.17 11.99 -5.15
C GLY A 110 7.67 12.05 -5.50
N LEU A 111 6.82 11.23 -4.87
CA LEU A 111 5.37 11.26 -5.12
C LEU A 111 4.65 12.41 -4.41
N HIS A 112 5.27 12.99 -3.38
CA HIS A 112 4.65 14.02 -2.53
C HIS A 112 5.57 15.23 -2.30
N ALA A 113 6.53 15.42 -3.20
CA ALA A 113 7.46 16.55 -3.23
C ALA A 113 6.85 17.78 -3.93
#